data_AF-A0A060YDB9-F1
#
_entry.id   AF-A0A060YDB9-F1
#
_cell.length_a   1.000
_cell.length_b   1.000
_cell.length_c   1.000
_cell.angle_alpha   90.00
_cell.angle_beta   90.00
_cell.angle_gamma   90.00
#
_symmetry.space_group_name_H-M   'P 1'
#
loop_
_entity.id
_entity.type
_entity.pdbx_description
1 polymer ?
#
loop_
_entity_poly.entity_id
_entity_poly.type
_entity_poly.pdbx_seq_one_letter_code
_entity_poly.pdbx_strand_id
1 'polypeptide(L)'
;MRNNLIFSGVPENDNSRGCEDTVRTFMSTQLKLPTDVVRNATFSRVHRIGKASGNRPRAIIACFDQFKQKEMTKNMGRELRNTDFGMNDHFPTEINDPIMKEKRCLNQRVSFTSTGNCIGTLE
;
A
#
# COMPACT_ATOMS: atom_id res chain seq x y z
N MET A 1 12.96 -4.72 -2.84
CA MET A 1 13.09 -3.86 -1.65
C MET A 1 12.16 -4.41 -0.58
N ARG A 2 12.67 -4.82 0.59
CA ARG A 2 11.92 -5.70 1.50
C ARG A 2 10.91 -4.96 2.39
N ASN A 3 11.26 -3.77 2.86
CA ASN A 3 10.49 -3.03 3.87
C ASN A 3 9.57 -1.94 3.26
N ASN A 4 9.49 -1.89 1.93
CA ASN A 4 8.75 -0.86 1.23
C ASN A 4 7.31 -1.31 1.02
N LEU A 5 6.37 -0.41 1.27
CA LEU A 5 4.94 -0.62 1.05
C LEU A 5 4.38 0.57 0.25
N ILE A 6 3.56 0.24 -0.74
CA ILE A 6 2.92 1.20 -1.64
C ILE A 6 1.48 1.36 -1.21
N PHE A 7 1.05 2.60 -0.98
CA PHE A 7 -0.33 2.97 -0.72
C PHE A 7 -0.91 3.69 -1.95
N SER A 8 -2.05 3.23 -2.45
CA SER A 8 -2.75 3.81 -3.59
C SER A 8 -4.13 4.33 -3.19
N GLY A 9 -4.62 5.37 -3.88
CA GLY A 9 -5.94 5.96 -3.64
C GLY A 9 -5.96 7.08 -2.60
N VAL A 10 -4.85 7.36 -1.92
CA VAL A 10 -4.78 8.42 -0.89
C VAL A 10 -4.83 9.79 -1.57
N PRO A 11 -5.80 10.67 -1.30
CA PRO A 11 -5.90 11.98 -1.97
C PRO A 11 -4.68 12.85 -1.68
N GLU A 12 -4.32 13.70 -2.65
CA GLU A 12 -3.31 14.73 -2.48
C GLU A 12 -3.99 15.92 -1.80
N ASN A 13 -3.57 16.26 -0.59
CA ASN A 13 -4.07 17.44 0.10
C ASN A 13 -2.97 18.51 0.00
N ASP A 14 -3.24 19.62 -0.69
CA ASP A 14 -2.26 20.69 -0.91
C ASP A 14 -1.79 21.38 0.39
N ASN A 15 -2.52 21.17 1.49
CA ASN A 15 -2.21 21.73 2.81
C ASN A 15 -1.28 20.86 3.69
N SER A 16 -0.57 19.89 3.10
CA SER A 16 -0.01 18.74 3.82
C SER A 16 1.05 19.08 4.89
N ARG A 17 0.69 18.89 6.17
CA ARG A 17 1.56 18.20 7.15
C ARG A 17 2.10 16.94 6.48
N GLY A 18 3.41 16.67 6.52
CA GLY A 18 4.14 15.84 5.54
C GLY A 18 3.55 14.45 5.18
N CYS A 19 4.13 13.81 4.16
CA CYS A 19 3.66 12.50 3.65
C CYS A 19 3.55 11.42 4.74
N GLU A 20 4.39 11.50 5.77
CA GLU A 20 4.37 10.60 6.93
C GLU A 20 3.08 10.71 7.75
N ASP A 21 2.62 11.94 8.05
CA ASP A 21 1.39 12.17 8.81
C ASP A 21 0.16 11.65 8.06
N THR A 22 0.19 11.77 6.73
CA THR A 22 -0.85 11.22 5.87
C THR A 22 -0.90 9.69 5.99
N VAL A 23 0.25 9.01 5.98
CA VAL A 23 0.31 7.55 6.16
C VAL A 23 -0.14 7.15 7.56
N ARG A 24 0.27 7.87 8.61
CA ARG A 24 -0.17 7.60 9.98
C ARG A 24 -1.69 7.76 10.14
N THR A 25 -2.26 8.81 9.55
CA THR A 25 -3.71 9.04 9.53
C THR A 25 -4.42 7.92 8.78
N PHE A 26 -3.89 7.51 7.63
CA PHE A 26 -4.42 6.39 6.84
C PHE A 26 -4.41 5.08 7.64
N MET A 27 -3.33 4.78 8.36
CA MET A 27 -3.23 3.58 9.20
C MET A 27 -4.25 3.58 10.35
N SER A 28 -4.49 4.72 10.98
CA SER A 28 -5.48 4.80 12.07
C SER A 28 -6.92 4.73 11.55
N THR A 29 -7.23 5.40 10.44
CA THR A 29 -8.60 5.50 9.90
C THR A 29 -9.01 4.26 9.13
N GLN A 30 -8.20 3.82 8.16
CA GLN A 30 -8.59 2.77 7.22
C GLN A 30 -8.21 1.38 7.70
N LEU A 31 -7.07 1.23 8.36
CA LEU A 31 -6.63 -0.07 8.90
C LEU A 31 -7.14 -0.31 10.33
N LYS A 32 -7.81 0.69 10.94
CA LYS A 32 -8.32 0.65 12.33
C LYS A 32 -7.25 0.18 13.34
N LEU A 33 -5.99 0.52 13.07
CA LEU A 33 -4.89 0.14 13.95
C LEU A 33 -4.95 0.97 15.24
N PRO A 34 -4.66 0.34 16.40
CA PRO A 34 -4.60 1.07 17.66
C PRO A 34 -3.51 2.15 17.60
N THR A 35 -3.79 3.30 18.22
CA THR A 35 -2.93 4.49 18.16
C THR A 35 -1.50 4.20 18.63
N ASP A 36 -1.31 3.26 19.56
CA ASP A 36 0.01 2.84 20.05
C ASP A 36 0.87 2.20 18.96
N VAL A 37 0.27 1.39 18.09
CA VAL A 37 0.97 0.75 16.96
C VAL A 37 1.35 1.78 15.91
N VAL A 38 0.46 2.73 15.62
CA VAL A 38 0.72 3.81 14.67
C VAL A 38 1.82 4.74 15.17
N ARG A 39 1.86 5.02 16.48
CA ARG A 39 2.87 5.89 17.10
C ARG A 39 4.25 5.23 17.17
N ASN A 40 4.29 3.90 17.32
CA ASN A 40 5.52 3.11 17.32
C ASN A 40 6.05 2.80 15.91
N ALA A 41 5.26 3.04 14.86
CA ALA A 41 5.71 2.84 13.48
C ALA A 41 6.76 3.88 13.13
N THR A 42 7.99 3.44 12.85
CA THR A 42 9.08 4.31 12.41
C THR A 42 9.31 4.16 10.92
N PHE A 43 9.43 5.30 10.25
CA PHE A 43 9.60 5.38 8.81
C PHE A 43 10.96 6.00 8.49
N SER A 44 11.74 5.32 7.66
CA SER A 44 12.99 5.87 7.13
C SER A 44 12.72 6.95 6.08
N ARG A 45 11.83 6.65 5.14
CA ARG A 45 11.53 7.52 3.98
C ARG A 45 10.08 7.34 3.56
N VAL A 46 9.37 8.45 3.38
CA VAL A 46 8.00 8.45 2.86
C VAL A 46 7.87 9.52 1.80
N HIS A 47 7.46 9.15 0.59
CA HIS A 47 7.29 10.10 -0.51
C HIS A 47 6.25 9.60 -1.52
N ARG A 48 5.68 10.54 -2.28
CA ARG A 48 4.77 10.25 -3.39
C ARG A 48 5.57 9.79 -4.61
N ILE A 49 5.01 8.82 -5.34
CA ILE A 49 5.59 8.25 -6.56
C ILE A 49 4.61 8.31 -7.73
N GLY A 50 5.14 8.18 -8.94
CA GLY A 50 4.36 8.25 -10.17
C GLY A 50 4.10 9.68 -10.62
N LYS A 51 3.45 9.82 -11.78
CA LYS A 51 3.04 11.12 -12.34
C LYS A 51 1.67 11.49 -11.80
N ALA A 52 1.45 12.77 -11.50
CA ALA A 52 0.11 13.28 -11.25
C ALA A 52 -0.73 13.05 -12.51
N SER A 53 -1.72 12.16 -12.42
CA SER A 53 -2.72 12.01 -13.46
C SER A 53 -3.96 12.66 -12.91
N GLY A 54 -4.51 13.67 -13.58
CA GLY A 54 -5.54 14.55 -13.02
C GLY A 54 -6.79 13.87 -12.44
N ASN A 55 -7.01 12.59 -12.76
CA ASN A 55 -8.14 11.80 -12.27
C ASN A 55 -7.76 10.72 -11.22
N ARG A 56 -6.46 10.50 -10.94
CA ARG A 56 -5.99 9.48 -9.98
C ARG A 56 -4.87 10.03 -9.09
N PRO A 57 -5.04 9.99 -7.75
CA PRO A 57 -4.00 10.48 -6.85
C PRO A 57 -2.73 9.63 -6.96
N ARG A 58 -1.57 10.28 -6.79
CA ARG A 58 -0.26 9.62 -6.82
C ARG A 58 -0.13 8.62 -5.67
N ALA A 59 0.48 7.47 -5.92
CA ALA A 59 0.73 6.51 -4.85
C ALA A 59 1.80 7.03 -3.87
N ILE A 60 1.76 6.59 -2.62
CA ILE A 60 2.80 6.86 -1.61
C ILE A 60 3.64 5.60 -1.45
N ILE A 61 4.98 5.73 -1.45
CA ILE A 61 5.86 4.70 -0.93
C ILE A 61 6.25 5.08 0.49
N ALA A 62 6.00 4.17 1.44
CA ALA A 62 6.56 4.23 2.79
C ALA A 62 7.61 3.13 2.97
N CYS A 63 8.78 3.52 3.46
CA CYS A 63 9.84 2.61 3.87
C CYS A 63 9.79 2.48 5.39
N PHE A 64 9.41 1.30 5.88
CA PHE A 64 9.44 0.97 7.29
C PHE A 64 10.87 0.60 7.72
N ASP A 65 11.27 0.99 8.92
CA ASP A 65 12.56 0.53 9.46
C ASP A 65 12.50 -0.96 9.79
N GLN A 66 11.38 -1.38 10.40
CA GLN A 66 11.20 -2.76 10.83
C GLN A 66 10.31 -3.54 9.86
N PHE A 67 10.82 -4.68 9.38
CA PHE A 67 10.05 -5.58 8.52
C PHE A 67 8.77 -6.10 9.17
N LYS A 68 8.82 -6.40 10.48
CA LYS A 68 7.66 -6.87 11.25
C LYS A 68 6.50 -5.87 11.22
N GLN A 69 6.79 -4.57 11.32
CA GLN A 69 5.77 -3.52 11.27
C GLN A 69 5.10 -3.44 9.90
N LYS A 70 5.91 -3.56 8.84
CA LYS A 70 5.40 -3.62 7.46
C LYS A 70 4.50 -4.83 7.24
N GLU A 71 4.87 -6.00 7.76
CA GLU A 71 4.08 -7.23 7.63
C GLU A 71 2.74 -7.15 8.39
N MET A 72 2.76 -6.63 9.62
CA MET A 72 1.53 -6.35 10.38
C MET A 72 0.60 -5.41 9.62
N THR A 73 1.15 -4.28 9.13
CA THR A 73 0.38 -3.31 8.34
C THR A 73 -0.22 -3.97 7.11
N LYS A 74 0.58 -4.78 6.38
CA LYS A 74 0.14 -5.50 5.19
C LYS A 74 -1.00 -6.48 5.49
N ASN A 75 -0.94 -7.22 6.59
CA ASN A 75 -1.99 -8.17 6.98
C ASN A 75 -3.33 -7.48 7.25
N MET A 76 -3.30 -6.27 7.80
CA MET A 76 -4.51 -5.44 7.99
C MET A 76 -5.07 -4.90 6.68
N GLY A 77 -4.35 -5.00 5.56
CA GLY A 77 -4.84 -4.59 4.24
C GLY A 77 -6.10 -5.32 3.77
N ARG A 78 -6.44 -6.46 4.39
CA ARG A 78 -7.70 -7.16 4.14
C ARG A 78 -8.93 -6.31 4.48
N GLU A 79 -8.81 -5.40 5.44
CA GLU A 79 -9.87 -4.45 5.81
C GLU A 79 -10.19 -3.45 4.70
N LEU A 80 -9.26 -3.23 3.77
CA LEU A 80 -9.43 -2.29 2.64
C LEU A 80 -10.28 -2.86 1.50
N ARG A 81 -10.74 -4.12 1.58
CA ARG A 81 -11.38 -4.86 0.47
C ARG A 81 -12.65 -4.24 -0.11
N ASN A 82 -13.26 -3.26 0.54
CA ASN A 82 -14.46 -2.57 0.05
C ASN A 82 -14.24 -1.06 -0.09
N THR A 83 -12.98 -0.64 -0.17
CA THR A 83 -12.59 0.77 -0.27
C THR A 83 -11.87 1.02 -1.58
N ASP A 84 -11.83 2.27 -2.03
CA ASP A 84 -11.05 2.69 -3.21
C ASP A 84 -9.53 2.73 -2.96
N PHE A 85 -9.10 2.39 -1.74
CA PHE A 85 -7.71 2.37 -1.35
C PHE A 85 -7.07 1.01 -1.60
N GLY A 86 -5.78 1.02 -1.92
CA GLY A 86 -5.02 -0.20 -2.15
C GLY A 86 -3.67 -0.17 -1.43
N MET A 87 -3.17 -1.36 -1.13
CA MET A 87 -1.88 -1.54 -0.48
C MET A 87 -1.11 -2.70 -1.11
N ASN A 88 0.10 -2.44 -1.57
CA ASN A 88 0.90 -3.42 -2.31
C ASN A 88 2.38 -3.38 -1.90
N ASP A 89 3.07 -4.51 -2.06
CA ASP A 89 4.53 -4.58 -1.89
C ASP A 89 5.25 -3.85 -3.04
N HIS A 90 6.38 -3.22 -2.72
CA HIS A 90 7.22 -2.61 -3.75
C HIS A 90 8.24 -3.60 -4.30
N PHE A 91 7.98 -4.07 -5.52
CA PHE A 91 8.86 -4.95 -6.27
C PHE A 91 9.72 -4.16 -7.27
N PRO A 92 10.93 -4.66 -7.56
CA PRO A 92 11.74 -4.12 -8.64
C PRO A 92 11.04 -4.35 -10.00
N THR A 93 11.44 -3.58 -11.01
CA THR A 93 10.73 -3.47 -12.30
C THR A 93 10.60 -4.82 -13.01
N GLU A 94 11.62 -5.68 -12.92
CA GLU A 94 11.68 -6.99 -13.57
C GLU A 94 10.57 -7.94 -13.08
N ILE A 95 10.12 -7.76 -11.83
CA ILE A 95 9.02 -8.55 -11.24
C ILE A 95 7.65 -7.92 -11.55
N ASN A 96 7.61 -6.61 -11.78
CA ASN A 96 6.39 -5.92 -12.20
C ASN A 96 6.06 -6.15 -13.68
N ASP A 97 6.95 -6.76 -14.45
CA ASP A 97 6.66 -7.21 -15.80
C ASP A 97 5.42 -8.11 -15.83
N PRO A 98 4.52 -7.94 -16.83
CA PRO A 98 3.20 -8.56 -16.83
C PRO A 98 3.26 -10.08 -16.69
N ILE A 99 4.27 -10.71 -17.28
CA ILE A 99 4.49 -12.16 -17.25
C ILE A 99 4.84 -12.63 -15.82
N MET A 100 5.72 -11.93 -15.11
CA MET A 100 6.10 -12.28 -13.74
C MET A 100 4.98 -11.92 -12.75
N LYS A 101 4.26 -10.84 -13.01
CA LYS A 101 3.08 -10.44 -12.25
C LYS A 101 1.99 -11.51 -12.33
N GLU A 102 1.70 -12.01 -13.52
CA GLU A 102 0.72 -13.10 -13.74
C GLU A 102 1.14 -14.37 -13.01
N LYS A 103 2.39 -14.82 -13.18
CA LYS A 103 2.93 -15.99 -12.47
C LYS A 103 2.82 -15.85 -10.95
N ARG A 104 3.08 -14.66 -10.40
CA ARG A 104 2.90 -14.37 -8.96
C ARG A 104 1.44 -14.46 -8.53
N CYS A 105 0.51 -13.91 -9.29
CA CYS A 105 -0.92 -13.94 -8.99
C CYS A 105 -1.47 -15.37 -9.00
N LEU A 106 -1.06 -16.18 -9.99
CA LEU A 106 -1.34 -17.62 -10.05
C LEU A 106 -0.76 -18.37 -8.85
N ASN A 107 0.50 -18.11 -8.49
CA ASN A 107 1.14 -18.75 -7.34
C ASN A 107 0.54 -18.32 -5.99
N GLN A 108 -0.16 -17.18 -5.93
CA GLN A 108 -0.89 -16.71 -4.74
C GLN A 108 -2.39 -17.09 -4.74
N ARG A 109 -2.89 -17.88 -5.71
CA ARG A 109 -4.33 -18.24 -5.86
C ARG A 109 -5.28 -17.02 -5.94
N VAL A 110 -4.82 -15.86 -6.40
CA VAL A 110 -5.65 -14.63 -6.41
C VAL A 110 -6.34 -14.46 -7.76
N SER A 111 -7.67 -14.39 -7.79
CA SER A 111 -8.46 -14.13 -9.01
C SER A 111 -8.49 -12.62 -9.34
N PHE A 112 -8.54 -12.29 -10.64
CA PHE A 112 -8.60 -10.92 -11.16
C PHE A 112 -9.99 -10.57 -11.69
N THR A 113 -10.39 -9.31 -11.53
CA THR A 113 -11.37 -8.65 -12.41
C THR A 113 -10.63 -7.76 -13.42
N SER A 114 -11.30 -7.42 -14.53
CA SER A 114 -10.74 -6.73 -15.70
C SER A 114 -10.11 -5.35 -15.43
N THR A 115 -10.24 -4.80 -14.22
CA THR A 115 -9.69 -3.50 -13.80
C THR A 115 -8.29 -3.58 -13.20
N GLY A 116 -7.70 -4.77 -13.06
CA GLY A 116 -6.31 -4.91 -12.66
C GLY A 116 -6.07 -4.92 -11.13
N ASN A 117 -7.14 -5.02 -10.33
CA ASN A 117 -7.06 -5.11 -8.87
C ASN A 117 -6.98 -6.56 -8.38
N CYS A 118 -6.04 -6.83 -7.47
CA CYS A 118 -5.90 -8.10 -6.75
C CYS A 118 -6.98 -8.19 -5.65
N ILE A 119 -8.01 -9.01 -5.86
CA ILE A 119 -8.97 -9.38 -4.80
C ILE A 119 -8.64 -10.79 -4.32
N GLY A 120 -8.14 -10.90 -3.09
CA GLY A 120 -7.75 -12.18 -2.52
C GLY A 120 -8.90 -13.20 -2.47
N THR A 121 -8.52 -14.47 -2.48
CA THR A 121 -9.35 -15.68 -2.38
C THR A 121 -10.56 -15.56 -1.44
N LEU A 122 -11.72 -15.97 -1.96
CA LEU A 122 -12.87 -16.44 -1.18
C LEU A 122 -12.51 -17.85 -0.68
N GLU A 123 -12.71 -18.10 0.62
CA GLU A 123 -12.78 -19.47 1.17
C GLU A 123 -14.08 -20.15 0.73
#